data_AF-A0A920H426-F1
#
_entry.id   AF-A0A920H426-F1
#
_cell.length_a   1.000
_cell.length_b   1.000
_cell.length_c   1.000
_cell.angle_alpha   90.00
_cell.angle_beta   90.00
_cell.angle_gamma   90.00
#
_symmetry.space_group_name_H-M   'P 1'
#
loop_
_entity.id
_entity.type
_entity.pdbx_description
1 polymer ?
#
loop_
_entity_poly.entity_id
_entity_poly.type
_entity_poly.pdbx_seq_one_letter_code
_entity_poly.pdbx_strand_id
1 'polypeptide(L)'
;MIDKVDDPRNLGACIRTAEGFSINGIIVDKNNAPQINETVKKVSAGATEYMNIYIVSNLSRFLILSRKIIFGCMVHQEIAKTTLIIIFLIIP
;
A
#
# COMPACT_ATOMS: atom_id res chain seq x y z
N MET A 1 -3.15 1.23 -2.13
CA MET A 1 -2.56 2.56 -1.86
C MET A 1 -2.37 2.66 -0.38
N ILE A 2 -1.18 3.06 0.06
CA ILE A 2 -0.79 3.28 1.44
C ILE A 2 -0.31 4.73 1.50
N ASP A 3 -1.03 5.56 2.25
CA ASP A 3 -0.71 6.97 2.49
C ASP A 3 -0.36 7.17 3.97
N LYS A 4 0.60 8.05 4.26
CA LYS A 4 1.00 8.47 5.62
C LYS A 4 1.26 7.31 6.59
N VAL A 5 2.22 6.47 6.25
CA VAL A 5 2.76 5.46 7.19
C VAL A 5 4.12 5.92 7.62
N ASP A 6 4.37 6.07 8.92
CA ASP A 6 5.69 6.50 9.41
C ASP A 6 6.54 5.31 9.89
N ASP A 7 5.92 4.26 10.45
CA ASP A 7 6.63 3.10 11.01
C ASP A 7 6.84 1.99 9.94
N PRO A 8 8.08 1.54 9.68
CA PRO A 8 8.36 0.45 8.74
C PRO A 8 7.70 -0.88 9.12
N ARG A 9 7.41 -1.10 10.41
CA ARG A 9 6.66 -2.28 10.86
C ARG A 9 5.20 -2.22 10.42
N ASN A 10 4.58 -1.03 10.47
CA ASN A 10 3.22 -0.84 9.97
C ASN A 10 3.17 -1.06 8.45
N LEU A 11 4.18 -0.58 7.71
CA LEU A 11 4.29 -0.85 6.28
C LEU A 11 4.41 -2.35 6.00
N GLY A 12 5.29 -3.05 6.73
CA GLY A 12 5.46 -4.50 6.60
C GLY A 12 4.18 -5.29 6.90
N ALA A 13 3.45 -4.91 7.96
CA ALA A 13 2.17 -5.52 8.31
C ALA A 13 1.12 -5.29 7.21
N CYS A 14 1.05 -4.08 6.65
CA CYS A 14 0.13 -3.78 5.54
C CYS A 14 0.43 -4.62 4.30
N ILE A 15 1.72 -4.79 3.95
CA ILE A 15 2.13 -5.65 2.84
C ILE A 15 1.73 -7.11 3.08
N ARG A 16 1.92 -7.61 4.30
CA ARG A 16 1.52 -8.98 4.65
C ARG A 16 0.02 -9.18 4.56
N THR A 17 -0.74 -8.23 5.09
CA THR A 17 -2.22 -8.23 5.01
C THR A 17 -2.69 -8.18 3.56
N ALA A 18 -2.08 -7.33 2.74
CA ALA A 18 -2.38 -7.21 1.32
C ALA A 18 -2.15 -8.54 0.57
N GLU A 19 -1.06 -9.24 0.86
CA GLU A 19 -0.79 -10.55 0.29
C GLU A 19 -1.81 -11.61 0.76
N GLY A 20 -2.19 -11.60 2.04
CA GLY A 20 -3.25 -12.48 2.57
C GLY A 20 -4.62 -12.25 1.92
N PHE A 21 -4.90 -11.03 1.45
CA PHE A 21 -6.12 -10.70 0.69
C PHE A 21 -5.99 -10.96 -0.82
N SER A 22 -4.90 -11.57 -1.29
CA SER A 22 -4.64 -11.85 -2.71
C SER A 22 -4.72 -10.61 -3.61
N ILE A 23 -4.29 -9.44 -3.10
CA ILE A 23 -4.22 -8.23 -3.92
C ILE A 23 -3.08 -8.40 -4.95
N ASN A 24 -3.30 -7.97 -6.19
CA ASN A 24 -2.27 -8.04 -7.23
C ASN A 24 -1.11 -7.06 -7.02
N GLY A 25 -1.35 -5.96 -6.32
CA GLY A 25 -0.31 -4.99 -6.00
C GLY A 25 -0.75 -3.87 -5.07
N ILE A 26 0.24 -3.23 -4.48
CA ILE A 26 0.07 -2.07 -3.60
C ILE A 26 0.79 -0.86 -4.17
N ILE A 27 0.32 0.32 -3.79
CA ILE A 27 0.95 1.59 -4.15
C ILE A 27 1.39 2.26 -2.87
N VAL A 28 2.62 2.74 -2.83
CA VAL A 28 3.24 3.36 -1.66
C VAL A 28 3.70 4.77 -2.04
N ASP A 29 3.38 5.76 -1.20
CA ASP A 29 3.91 7.11 -1.37
C ASP A 29 5.42 7.14 -1.05
N LYS A 30 6.23 7.63 -1.99
CA LYS A 30 7.66 7.82 -1.81
C LYS A 30 8.00 8.80 -0.67
N ASN A 31 7.17 9.82 -0.46
CA ASN A 31 7.47 10.92 0.45
C ASN A 31 6.90 10.73 1.86
N ASN A 32 5.81 9.96 1.97
CA ASN A 32 5.05 9.78 3.21
C ASN A 32 5.02 8.32 3.69
N ALA A 33 5.94 7.49 3.20
CA ALA A 33 6.12 6.12 3.67
C ALA A 33 7.60 5.78 3.85
N PRO A 34 7.96 4.93 4.83
CA PRO A 34 9.31 4.42 4.99
C PRO A 34 9.72 3.61 3.76
N GLN A 35 11.02 3.63 3.47
CA GLN A 35 11.60 2.78 2.44
C GLN A 35 11.47 1.30 2.82
N ILE A 36 11.38 0.44 1.81
CA ILE A 36 11.41 -1.00 1.99
C ILE A 36 12.83 -1.41 2.39
N ASN A 37 13.04 -1.57 3.68
CA ASN A 37 14.28 -2.00 4.31
C ASN A 37 14.14 -3.40 4.93
N GLU A 38 15.19 -3.90 5.57
CA GLU A 38 15.20 -5.23 6.21
C GLU A 38 14.09 -5.41 7.23
N THR A 39 13.74 -4.36 7.98
CA THR A 39 12.62 -4.40 8.95
C THR A 39 11.30 -4.67 8.23
N VAL A 40 11.01 -3.95 7.15
CA VAL A 40 9.80 -4.15 6.34
C VAL A 40 9.76 -5.58 5.77
N LYS A 41 10.89 -6.07 5.23
CA LYS A 41 11.00 -7.43 4.67
C LYS A 41 10.75 -8.51 5.73
N LYS A 42 11.32 -8.33 6.92
CA LYS A 42 11.15 -9.26 8.04
C LYS A 42 9.71 -9.30 8.55
N VAL A 43 9.09 -8.13 8.72
CA VAL A 43 7.70 -8.04 9.22
C VAL A 43 6.69 -8.52 8.17
N SER A 44 6.97 -8.28 6.88
CA SER A 44 6.10 -8.74 5.78
C SER A 44 6.22 -10.24 5.48
N ALA A 45 7.06 -10.99 6.21
CA ALA A 45 7.29 -12.42 5.99
C ALA A 45 7.66 -12.78 4.54
N GLY A 46 8.42 -11.92 3.87
CA GLY A 46 8.83 -12.12 2.47
C GLY A 46 7.82 -11.67 1.42
N ALA A 47 6.62 -11.22 1.81
CA ALA A 47 5.60 -10.76 0.86
C ALA A 47 6.09 -9.60 -0.05
N THR A 48 7.07 -8.81 0.40
CA THR A 48 7.74 -7.78 -0.41
C THR A 48 8.39 -8.29 -1.70
N GLU A 49 8.75 -9.57 -1.78
CA GLU A 49 9.44 -10.13 -2.95
C GLU A 49 8.47 -10.68 -4.00
N TYR A 50 7.26 -11.02 -3.59
CA TYR A 50 6.25 -11.65 -4.47
C TYR A 50 5.11 -10.69 -4.85
N MET A 51 4.93 -9.59 -4.10
CA MET A 51 3.95 -8.56 -4.43
C MET A 51 4.49 -7.49 -5.38
N ASN A 52 3.62 -7.01 -6.27
CA ASN A 52 3.89 -5.80 -7.04
C ASN A 52 3.73 -4.57 -6.15
N ILE A 53 4.84 -3.89 -5.87
CA ILE A 53 4.85 -2.65 -5.08
C ILE A 53 5.21 -1.48 -5.99
N TYR A 54 4.27 -0.58 -6.20
CA TYR A 54 4.45 0.63 -6.99
C TYR A 54 4.76 1.82 -6.09
N ILE A 55 5.95 2.38 -6.20
CA ILE A 55 6.34 3.58 -5.45
C ILE A 55 6.03 4.80 -6.31
N VAL A 56 5.18 5.70 -5.80
CA VAL A 56 4.78 6.92 -6.52
C VAL A 56 5.13 8.16 -5.72
N SER A 57 5.49 9.24 -6.40
CA SER A 57 5.87 10.51 -5.75
C SER A 57 4.68 11.38 -5.34
N ASN A 58 3.49 11.11 -5.87
CA ASN A 58 2.29 11.86 -5.55
C ASN A 58 1.04 10.98 -5.72
N LEU A 59 0.47 10.55 -4.60
CA LEU A 59 -0.74 9.72 -4.57
C LEU A 59 -1.95 10.42 -5.20
N SER A 60 -2.15 11.72 -4.94
CA SER A 60 -3.28 12.48 -5.49
C SER A 60 -3.24 12.51 -7.03
N ARG A 61 -2.04 12.70 -7.61
CA ARG A 61 -1.85 12.66 -9.06
C ARG A 61 -2.09 11.26 -9.60
N PHE A 62 -1.61 10.22 -8.90
CA PHE A 62 -1.87 8.84 -9.27
C PHE A 62 -3.37 8.53 -9.28
N LEU A 63 -4.12 8.96 -8.26
CA LEU A 63 -5.57 8.78 -8.16
C LEU A 63 -6.33 9.49 -9.29
N ILE A 64 -5.94 10.73 -9.63
CA ILE A 64 -6.57 11.47 -10.73
C ILE A 64 -6.34 10.75 -12.06
N LEU A 65 -5.13 10.24 -12.30
CA LEU A 65 -4.81 9.47 -13.50
C LEU A 65 -5.54 8.12 -13.54
N SER A 66 -5.59 7.41 -12.41
CA SER A 66 -6.21 6.09 -12.34
C SER A 66 -7.72 6.13 -12.45
N ARG A 67 -8.41 7.22 -12.05
CA ARG A 67 -9.88 7.37 -12.23
C ARG A 67 -10.36 7.25 -13.69
N LYS A 68 -9.48 7.46 -14.67
CA LYS A 68 -9.80 7.25 -16.11
C LYS A 68 -9.84 5.78 -16.52
N ILE A 69 -9.23 4.90 -15.74
CA ILE A 69 -9.12 3.48 -15.97
C ILE A 69 -10.02 2.83 -14.92
N ILE A 70 -11.11 2.19 -15.34
CA ILE A 70 -12.12 1.60 -14.46
C ILE A 70 -11.44 0.73 -13.40
N PHE A 71 -11.34 1.25 -12.17
CA PHE A 71 -10.72 0.58 -11.03
C PHE A 71 -11.76 0.39 -9.94
N GLY A 72 -12.06 -0.86 -9.60
CA GLY A 72 -12.78 -1.21 -8.39
C GLY A 72 -11.91 -0.87 -7.18
N CYS A 73 -12.11 0.32 -6.61
CA CYS A 73 -11.40 0.80 -5.44
C CYS A 73 -12.23 0.49 -4.20
N MET A 74 -11.82 -0.50 -3.41
CA MET A 74 -12.36 -0.69 -2.07
C MET A 74 -11.48 0.10 -1.10
N VAL A 75 -12.09 1.03 -0.37
CA VAL A 75 -11.43 1.85 0.67
C VAL A 75 -11.87 1.31 2.02
N HIS A 76 -10.91 0.86 2.83
CA HIS A 76 -11.15 0.59 4.25
C HIS A 76 -10.51 1.72 5.07
N GLN A 77 -11.30 2.39 5.89
CA GLN A 77 -10.85 3.45 6.80
C GLN A 77 -11.33 3.10 8.22
N GLU A 78 -10.42 2.76 9.13
CA GLU A 78 -10.71 2.72 10.57
C GLU A 78 -10.23 4.02 11.24
N ILE A 79 -11.14 4.65 11.97
CA ILE A 79 -10.88 5.84 12.79
C ILE A 79 -10.43 5.37 14.18
N ALA A 80 -9.12 5.25 14.39
CA ALA A 80 -8.48 5.36 15.71
C ALA A 80 -6.94 5.48 15.55
N LYS A 81 -6.41 6.71 15.72
CA LYS A 81 -4.99 7.05 15.95
C LYS A 81 -3.90 6.73 14.90
N THR A 82 -4.19 6.08 13.77
CA THR A 82 -3.24 6.03 12.63
C THR A 82 -4.04 5.95 11.33
N THR A 83 -4.05 7.04 10.54
CA THR A 83 -4.84 7.12 9.31
C THR A 83 -4.21 6.25 8.22
N LEU A 84 -4.50 4.96 8.23
CA LEU A 84 -4.13 4.01 7.18
C LEU A 84 -5.27 3.93 6.18
N ILE A 85 -5.11 4.58 5.02
CA ILE A 85 -5.99 4.35 3.88
C ILE A 85 -5.35 3.21 3.09
N ILE A 86 -5.97 2.02 3.09
CA ILE A 86 -5.58 0.89 2.24
C ILE A 86 -6.52 0.85 1.04
N ILE A 87 -6.03 1.23 -0.14
CA ILE A 87 -6.77 1.03 -1.41
C ILE A 87 -6.34 -0.30 -2.05
N PHE A 88 -7.30 -1.19 -2.23
CA PHE A 88 -7.13 -2.45 -2.93
C PHE A 88 -7.16 -2.18 -4.44
N LEU A 89 -6.14 -2.64 -5.16
CA LEU A 89 -6.10 -2.58 -6.63
C LEU A 89 -6.44 -3.99 -7.16
N ILE A 90 -7.72 -4.21 -7.48
CA ILE A 90 -8.15 -5.42 -8.19
C ILE A 90 -8.20 -5.03 -9.66
N ILE A 91 -7.19 -5.44 -10.43
CA ILE A 91 -7.28 -5.47 -11.90
C ILE A 91 -7.78 -6.89 -12.25
N PRO A 92 -8.82 -7.05 -13.08
CA PRO A 92 -9.25 -8.37 -13.55
C PRO A 92 -8.16 -9.11 -14.33
#